data_AF-A0A1V5DR95-F1
#
_entry.id   AF-A0A1V5DR95-F1
#
_cell.length_a   1.000
_cell.length_b   1.000
_cell.length_c   1.000
_cell.angle_alpha   90.00
_cell.angle_beta   90.00
_cell.angle_gamma   90.00
#
_symmetry.space_group_name_H-M   'P 1'
#
loop_
_entity.id
_entity.type
_entity.pdbx_description
1 polymer ?
#
loop_
_entity_poly.entity_id
_entity_poly.type
_entity_poly.pdbx_seq_one_letter_code
_entity_poly.pdbx_strand_id
1 'polypeptide(L)'
;MPKTNVSGTWKTGVHWTNVGGVWKQCLTWTNVGGVWKPEYKTLGTLAYGDKVYIQINTTYHPFLVIGKGNHGTGMTTLLLKDYAGYTTYSVYRSSPAAQYEGGTLDTAMNTTFYGKIAAAHQALLQTVNISVYTTANGYYTIARKVFALSEAETGCTAAAYAEGTRCGYFDSAGDGANSKRNSFYDGGTAKSWWTRTWLSSSSARQVNSSGYLGSQSQSGSTSMHRAAIVITDSQRISETPDGSGVYSFVT
;
A
#
# COMPACT_ATOMS: atom_id res chain seq x y z
N MET A 1 -8.57 28.03 16.56
CA MET A 1 -7.23 27.42 16.40
C MET A 1 -6.20 28.43 16.89
N PRO A 2 -5.25 28.08 17.79
CA PRO A 2 -4.21 29.02 18.20
C PRO A 2 -3.37 29.36 16.98
N LYS A 3 -3.25 30.64 16.67
CA LYS A 3 -2.41 31.13 15.57
C LYS A 3 -1.07 31.53 16.17
N THR A 4 0.03 31.19 15.51
CA THR A 4 1.36 31.69 15.88
C THR A 4 1.78 32.74 14.86
N ASN A 5 2.17 33.92 15.35
CA ASN A 5 2.66 35.01 14.51
C ASN A 5 4.14 34.77 14.24
N VAL A 6 4.48 34.52 12.98
CA VAL A 6 5.87 34.44 12.51
C VAL A 6 6.09 35.60 11.55
N SER A 7 6.85 36.60 11.98
CA SER A 7 7.24 37.77 11.17
C SER A 7 6.05 38.51 10.54
N GLY A 8 4.98 38.72 11.30
CA GLY A 8 3.79 39.48 10.85
C GLY A 8 2.77 38.67 10.07
N THR A 9 3.01 37.37 9.85
CA THR A 9 2.06 36.48 9.17
C THR A 9 1.53 35.42 10.13
N TRP A 10 0.20 35.35 10.27
CA TRP A 10 -0.44 34.32 11.08
C TRP A 10 -0.51 33.00 10.31
N LYS A 11 0.19 31.97 10.81
CA LYS A 11 0.18 30.63 10.20
C LYS A 11 -0.59 29.64 11.05
N THR A 12 -1.48 28.87 10.43
CA THR A 12 -2.10 27.66 10.98
C THR A 12 -1.29 26.46 10.49
N GLY A 13 -0.52 25.81 11.37
CA GLY A 13 0.24 24.64 10.95
C GLY A 13 1.15 24.07 12.03
N VAL A 14 1.21 22.73 12.05
CA VAL A 14 2.13 21.84 12.75
C VAL A 14 3.38 22.54 13.28
N HIS A 15 3.54 22.56 14.60
CA HIS A 15 4.74 23.10 15.25
C HIS A 15 5.93 22.18 14.97
N TRP A 16 7.06 22.75 14.55
CA TRP A 16 8.34 22.04 14.47
C TRP A 16 9.31 22.67 15.46
N THR A 17 10.07 21.86 16.19
CA THR A 17 11.10 22.34 17.12
C THR A 17 12.46 21.80 16.71
N ASN A 18 13.50 22.63 16.77
CA ASN A 18 14.87 22.21 16.53
C ASN A 18 15.49 21.78 17.86
N VAL A 19 15.76 20.48 18.00
CA VAL A 19 16.40 19.91 19.19
C VAL A 19 17.75 19.34 18.76
N GLY A 20 18.82 20.08 19.07
CA GLY A 20 20.20 19.64 18.80
C GLY A 20 20.54 19.54 17.30
N GLY A 21 20.01 20.44 16.46
CA GLY A 21 20.26 20.43 15.01
C GLY A 21 19.30 19.56 14.21
N VAL A 22 18.37 18.86 14.86
CA VAL A 22 17.36 18.00 14.22
C VAL A 22 15.99 18.63 14.39
N TRP A 23 15.28 18.86 13.28
CA TRP A 23 13.89 19.32 13.30
C TRP A 23 12.95 18.17 13.66
N LYS A 24 12.20 18.34 14.74
CA LYS A 24 11.20 17.38 15.24
C LYS A 24 9.82 17.97 15.09
N GLN A 25 8.88 17.16 14.63
CA GLN A 25 7.47 17.52 14.60
C GLN A 25 6.93 17.53 16.03
N CYS A 26 6.29 18.62 16.44
CA CYS A 26 5.62 18.74 17.72
C CYS A 26 4.17 18.31 17.54
N LEU A 27 3.75 17.27 18.26
CA LEU A 27 2.34 16.89 18.36
C LEU A 27 1.56 18.09 18.91
N THR A 28 0.48 18.47 18.24
CA THR A 28 -0.42 19.52 18.75
C THR A 28 -1.20 18.92 19.91
N TRP A 29 -1.42 19.66 20.99
CA TRP A 29 -2.17 19.17 22.14
C TRP A 29 -3.47 19.96 22.28
N THR A 30 -4.61 19.27 22.41
CA THR A 30 -5.89 19.90 22.75
C THR A 30 -6.19 19.71 24.23
N ASN A 31 -6.68 20.76 24.90
CA ASN A 31 -7.23 20.62 26.25
C ASN A 31 -8.71 20.20 26.16
N VAL A 32 -9.03 19.00 26.65
CA VAL A 32 -10.41 18.49 26.74
C VAL A 32 -10.73 18.29 28.21
N GLY A 33 -11.56 19.17 28.78
CA GLY A 33 -11.98 19.07 30.18
C GLY A 33 -10.82 19.17 31.20
N GLY A 34 -9.80 19.99 30.93
CA GLY A 34 -8.63 20.14 31.79
C GLY A 34 -7.49 19.16 31.48
N VAL A 35 -7.70 18.18 30.60
CA VAL A 35 -6.69 17.19 30.22
C VAL A 35 -6.11 17.51 28.84
N TRP A 36 -4.80 17.70 28.76
CA TRP A 36 -4.09 17.87 27.50
C TRP A 36 -3.95 16.51 26.80
N LYS A 37 -4.44 16.40 25.56
CA LYS A 37 -4.33 15.20 24.73
C LYS A 37 -3.57 15.52 23.44
N PRO A 38 -2.63 14.65 23.01
CA PRO A 38 -1.96 14.82 21.73
C PRO A 38 -2.95 14.55 20.58
N GLU A 39 -2.94 15.42 19.56
CA GLU A 39 -3.78 15.34 18.37
C GLU A 39 -3.19 14.32 17.38
N TYR A 40 -3.40 13.04 17.69
CA TYR A 40 -3.20 11.95 16.76
C TYR A 40 -4.32 10.92 16.92
N LYS A 41 -4.56 10.16 15.85
CA LYS A 41 -5.26 8.88 15.92
C LYS A 41 -4.33 7.75 15.51
N THR A 42 -4.80 6.53 15.66
CA THR A 42 -4.04 5.34 15.26
C THR A 42 -4.51 4.85 13.90
N LEU A 43 -3.59 4.29 13.12
CA LEU A 43 -3.83 3.79 11.77
C LEU A 43 -5.06 2.87 11.68
N GLY A 44 -5.23 1.98 12.68
CA GLY A 44 -6.35 1.03 12.72
C GLY A 44 -7.74 1.68 12.77
N THR A 45 -7.84 2.97 13.14
CA THR A 45 -9.10 3.73 13.19
C THR A 45 -9.58 4.21 11.82
N LEU A 46 -8.71 4.25 10.80
CA LEU A 46 -9.08 4.69 9.46
C LEU A 46 -10.07 3.72 8.79
N ALA A 47 -11.01 4.24 8.00
CA ALA A 47 -11.94 3.43 7.22
C ALA A 47 -11.26 2.83 5.97
N TYR A 48 -11.87 1.80 5.38
CA TYR A 48 -11.41 1.30 4.09
C TYR A 48 -11.52 2.40 3.02
N GLY A 49 -10.45 2.61 2.26
CA GLY A 49 -10.35 3.66 1.24
C GLY A 49 -9.76 4.98 1.74
N ASP A 50 -9.62 5.17 3.06
CA ASP A 50 -8.80 6.27 3.60
C ASP A 50 -7.34 6.09 3.17
N LYS A 51 -6.59 7.19 3.18
CA LYS A 51 -5.22 7.22 2.64
C LYS A 51 -4.22 7.70 3.66
N VAL A 52 -3.04 7.09 3.66
CA VAL A 52 -1.86 7.60 4.36
C VAL A 52 -0.74 7.87 3.37
N TYR A 53 0.11 8.86 3.66
CA TYR A 53 1.31 9.08 2.86
C TYR A 53 2.43 8.13 3.24
N ILE A 54 3.10 7.60 2.22
CA ILE A 54 4.41 6.95 2.33
C ILE A 54 5.38 7.70 1.42
N GLN A 55 6.55 8.05 1.93
CA GLN A 55 7.57 8.69 1.12
C GLN A 55 8.33 7.65 0.29
N ILE A 56 8.31 7.82 -1.03
CA ILE A 56 9.06 7.03 -2.01
C ILE A 56 10.02 7.99 -2.72
N ASN A 57 11.31 7.69 -2.65
CA ASN A 57 12.41 8.60 -2.92
C ASN A 57 12.23 9.89 -2.10
N THR A 58 12.05 11.01 -2.77
CA THR A 58 11.84 12.33 -2.16
C THR A 58 10.37 12.77 -2.14
N THR A 59 9.45 11.97 -2.71
CA THR A 59 8.05 12.36 -2.92
C THR A 59 7.11 11.53 -2.04
N TYR A 60 6.05 12.16 -1.52
CA TYR A 60 5.02 11.47 -0.74
C TYR A 60 3.91 10.96 -1.65
N HIS A 61 3.60 9.67 -1.53
CA HIS A 61 2.57 9.00 -2.33
C HIS A 61 1.46 8.44 -1.44
N PRO A 62 0.18 8.57 -1.84
CA PRO A 62 -0.93 8.04 -1.06
C PRO A 62 -1.01 6.51 -1.19
N PHE A 63 -1.19 5.86 -0.04
CA PHE A 63 -1.52 4.44 0.08
C PHE A 63 -2.91 4.30 0.70
N LEU A 64 -3.76 3.49 0.07
CA LEU A 64 -5.12 3.18 0.49
C LEU A 64 -5.12 2.16 1.61
N VAL A 65 -5.94 2.37 2.64
CA VAL A 65 -6.32 1.34 3.61
C VAL A 65 -7.23 0.33 2.91
N ILE A 66 -6.70 -0.87 2.65
CA ILE A 66 -7.44 -1.91 1.93
C ILE A 66 -7.89 -3.07 2.80
N GLY A 67 -7.16 -3.36 3.86
CA GLY A 67 -7.35 -4.55 4.68
C GLY A 67 -7.04 -4.30 6.15
N LYS A 68 -7.73 -5.02 7.02
CA LYS A 68 -7.51 -5.02 8.47
C LYS A 68 -7.53 -6.46 8.94
N GLY A 69 -6.49 -6.87 9.66
CA GLY A 69 -6.35 -8.26 10.14
C GLY A 69 -5.93 -9.27 9.08
N ASN A 70 -5.77 -8.88 7.81
CA ASN A 70 -5.47 -9.80 6.69
C ASN A 70 -4.14 -10.58 6.87
N HIS A 71 -3.18 -10.01 7.60
CA HIS A 71 -1.88 -10.63 7.88
C HIS A 71 -1.60 -10.81 9.38
N GLY A 72 -2.65 -10.77 10.21
CA GLY A 72 -2.57 -10.90 11.66
C GLY A 72 -3.35 -9.82 12.40
N THR A 73 -3.77 -10.12 13.62
CA THR A 73 -4.51 -9.19 14.49
C THR A 73 -3.70 -7.91 14.74
N GLY A 74 -4.35 -6.75 14.63
CA GLY A 74 -3.69 -5.45 14.86
C GLY A 74 -2.82 -4.97 13.69
N MET A 75 -3.04 -5.49 12.49
CA MET A 75 -2.32 -5.10 11.27
C MET A 75 -3.26 -4.50 10.22
N THR A 76 -2.80 -3.43 9.59
CA THR A 76 -3.47 -2.76 8.47
C THR A 76 -2.69 -3.00 7.19
N THR A 77 -3.36 -3.51 6.16
CA THR A 77 -2.82 -3.66 4.80
C THR A 77 -3.09 -2.38 4.01
N LEU A 78 -2.03 -1.84 3.43
CA LEU A 78 -2.07 -0.64 2.62
C LEU A 78 -1.69 -0.96 1.17
N LEU A 79 -2.36 -0.32 0.21
CA LEU A 79 -2.08 -0.47 -1.22
C LEU A 79 -1.73 0.87 -1.86
N LEU A 80 -0.64 0.92 -2.60
CA LEU A 80 -0.26 2.10 -3.35
C LEU A 80 -1.41 2.53 -4.27
N LYS A 81 -1.90 3.77 -4.10
CA LYS A 81 -3.05 4.26 -4.86
C LYS A 81 -2.68 4.43 -6.33
N ASP A 82 -1.73 5.32 -6.59
CA ASP A 82 -1.23 5.80 -7.88
C ASP A 82 0.26 6.17 -7.73
N TYR A 83 1.11 5.97 -8.75
CA TYR A 83 2.55 6.31 -8.64
C TYR A 83 3.21 6.71 -9.96
N ALA A 84 3.59 7.98 -10.10
CA ALA A 84 4.36 8.46 -11.26
C ALA A 84 5.79 7.86 -11.29
N GLY A 85 6.32 7.52 -12.47
CA GLY A 85 7.65 6.87 -12.62
C GLY A 85 7.59 5.37 -12.92
N TYR A 86 6.67 5.01 -13.82
CA TYR A 86 6.32 3.66 -14.23
C TYR A 86 7.52 2.80 -14.72
N THR A 87 7.53 1.52 -14.33
CA THR A 87 8.23 0.46 -15.07
C THR A 87 7.31 -0.76 -15.19
N THR A 88 7.20 -1.31 -16.41
CA THR A 88 6.54 -2.59 -16.64
C THR A 88 7.45 -3.74 -16.23
N TYR A 89 6.85 -4.83 -15.76
CA TYR A 89 7.60 -6.02 -15.37
C TYR A 89 6.94 -7.26 -15.95
N SER A 90 7.73 -8.30 -16.21
CA SER A 90 7.20 -9.65 -16.24
C SER A 90 6.87 -10.09 -14.82
N VAL A 91 5.89 -10.98 -14.65
CA VAL A 91 5.58 -11.52 -13.31
C VAL A 91 6.69 -12.45 -12.86
N TYR A 92 7.09 -13.34 -13.76
CA TYR A 92 8.01 -14.43 -13.51
C TYR A 92 9.23 -14.34 -14.44
N ARG A 93 10.31 -15.03 -14.06
CA ARG A 93 11.51 -15.17 -14.89
C ARG A 93 11.19 -16.04 -16.12
N SER A 94 11.89 -15.83 -17.23
CA SER A 94 11.79 -16.65 -18.45
C SER A 94 12.41 -18.05 -18.27
N SER A 95 11.85 -18.85 -17.35
CA SER A 95 12.31 -20.20 -17.02
C SER A 95 11.09 -21.09 -16.74
N PRO A 96 11.14 -22.41 -17.02
CA PRO A 96 10.01 -23.33 -16.83
C PRO A 96 9.47 -23.44 -15.40
N ALA A 97 10.18 -22.93 -14.39
CA ALA A 97 9.70 -22.77 -13.02
C ALA A 97 9.19 -21.34 -12.76
N ALA A 98 8.13 -20.95 -13.48
CA ALA A 98 7.56 -19.62 -13.34
C ALA A 98 6.86 -19.47 -11.98
N GLN A 99 7.53 -18.80 -11.04
CA GLN A 99 7.06 -18.64 -9.67
C GLN A 99 7.24 -17.20 -9.20
N TYR A 100 6.36 -16.77 -8.29
CA TYR A 100 6.42 -15.42 -7.73
C TYR A 100 7.68 -15.22 -6.90
N GLU A 101 8.00 -16.15 -6.00
CA GLU A 101 9.17 -16.09 -5.15
C GLU A 101 10.48 -16.00 -5.95
N GLY A 102 11.21 -14.90 -5.76
CA GLY A 102 12.46 -14.64 -6.48
C GLY A 102 12.27 -14.29 -7.96
N GLY A 103 11.02 -14.16 -8.42
CA GLY A 103 10.69 -13.71 -9.77
C GLY A 103 10.95 -12.22 -9.97
N THR A 104 10.74 -11.75 -11.21
CA THR A 104 10.96 -10.36 -11.58
C THR A 104 10.05 -9.41 -10.78
N LEU A 105 8.77 -9.76 -10.60
CA LEU A 105 7.83 -8.94 -9.84
C LEU A 105 8.17 -8.89 -8.35
N ASP A 106 8.47 -10.04 -7.73
CA ASP A 106 8.87 -10.12 -6.32
C ASP A 106 10.14 -9.33 -6.05
N THR A 107 11.16 -9.46 -6.91
CA THR A 107 12.40 -8.67 -6.82
C THR A 107 12.13 -7.17 -6.97
N ALA A 108 11.29 -6.79 -7.95
CA ALA A 108 10.94 -5.39 -8.18
C ALA A 108 10.23 -4.78 -6.96
N MET A 109 9.36 -5.53 -6.28
CA MET A 109 8.64 -5.04 -5.10
C MET A 109 9.50 -5.06 -3.84
N ASN A 110 10.02 -6.24 -3.47
CA ASN A 110 10.63 -6.46 -2.17
C ASN A 110 12.09 -5.99 -2.07
N THR A 111 12.73 -5.73 -3.20
CA THR A 111 14.10 -5.18 -3.25
C THR A 111 14.10 -3.77 -3.81
N THR A 112 13.69 -3.59 -5.08
CA THR A 112 13.83 -2.30 -5.76
C THR A 112 12.87 -1.23 -5.24
N PHE A 113 11.58 -1.54 -5.13
CA PHE A 113 10.58 -0.59 -4.63
C PHE A 113 10.77 -0.35 -3.14
N TYR A 114 10.99 -1.40 -2.34
CA TYR A 114 11.33 -1.27 -0.92
C TYR A 114 12.52 -0.32 -0.69
N GLY A 115 13.61 -0.47 -1.46
CA GLY A 115 14.78 0.40 -1.37
C GLY A 115 14.53 1.87 -1.71
N LYS A 116 13.43 2.18 -2.41
CA LYS A 116 12.99 3.56 -2.68
C LYS A 116 12.18 4.14 -1.53
N ILE A 117 11.59 3.35 -0.65
CA ILE A 117 10.82 3.87 0.50
C ILE A 117 11.80 4.55 1.45
N ALA A 118 11.48 5.76 1.93
CA ALA A 118 12.34 6.47 2.88
C ALA A 118 12.55 5.65 4.18
N ALA A 119 13.75 5.70 4.76
CA ALA A 119 14.14 4.86 5.89
C ALA A 119 13.17 4.95 7.09
N ALA A 120 12.66 6.16 7.39
CA ALA A 120 11.67 6.36 8.45
C ALA A 120 10.36 5.58 8.20
N HIS A 121 9.91 5.51 6.95
CA HIS A 121 8.74 4.69 6.60
C HIS A 121 9.07 3.21 6.55
N GLN A 122 10.24 2.80 6.03
CA GLN A 122 10.69 1.40 6.04
C GLN A 122 10.66 0.78 7.45
N ALA A 123 10.97 1.58 8.47
CA ALA A 123 10.93 1.16 9.88
C ALA A 123 9.51 0.82 10.38
N LEU A 124 8.46 1.33 9.73
CA LEU A 124 7.06 1.05 10.07
C LEU A 124 6.57 -0.28 9.48
N LEU A 125 7.17 -0.70 8.35
CA LEU A 125 6.75 -1.86 7.57
C LEU A 125 6.99 -3.16 8.34
N GLN A 126 5.94 -3.97 8.44
CA GLN A 126 6.02 -5.31 8.97
C GLN A 126 6.47 -6.29 7.90
N THR A 127 7.35 -7.23 8.28
CA THR A 127 7.58 -8.43 7.47
C THR A 127 6.43 -9.39 7.74
N VAL A 128 5.68 -9.73 6.69
CA VAL A 128 4.51 -10.62 6.80
C VAL A 128 4.69 -11.86 5.92
N ASN A 129 4.11 -12.97 6.36
CA ASN A 129 4.03 -14.18 5.56
C ASN A 129 2.85 -14.05 4.59
N ILE A 130 3.15 -14.03 3.29
CA ILE A 130 2.14 -14.07 2.23
C ILE A 130 2.03 -15.46 1.66
N SER A 131 0.82 -15.91 1.33
CA SER A 131 0.58 -17.19 0.67
C SER A 131 0.85 -17.06 -0.84
N VAL A 132 1.51 -18.08 -1.39
CA VAL A 132 1.83 -18.25 -2.81
C VAL A 132 1.50 -19.68 -3.22
N TYR A 133 1.05 -19.86 -4.46
CA TYR A 133 0.77 -21.15 -5.07
C TYR A 133 1.64 -21.40 -6.30
N THR A 134 2.18 -22.62 -6.40
CA THR A 134 2.72 -23.16 -7.66
C THR A 134 2.26 -24.61 -7.83
N THR A 135 2.24 -25.13 -9.06
CA THR A 135 1.94 -26.55 -9.30
C THR A 135 3.00 -27.48 -8.70
N ALA A 136 4.25 -27.02 -8.60
CA ALA A 136 5.34 -27.83 -8.05
C ALA A 136 5.27 -27.97 -6.53
N ASN A 137 4.87 -26.90 -5.82
CA ASN A 137 4.94 -26.83 -4.35
C ASN A 137 3.57 -26.79 -3.66
N GLY A 138 2.48 -26.65 -4.41
CA GLY A 138 1.18 -26.33 -3.83
C GLY A 138 1.18 -24.96 -3.16
N TYR A 139 0.41 -24.81 -2.08
CA TYR A 139 0.40 -23.59 -1.27
C TYR A 139 1.57 -23.58 -0.28
N TYR A 140 2.29 -22.47 -0.25
CA TYR A 140 3.35 -22.21 0.72
C TYR A 140 3.38 -20.71 1.07
N THR A 141 4.22 -20.33 2.03
CA THR A 141 4.32 -18.93 2.46
C THR A 141 5.73 -18.39 2.33
N ILE A 142 5.84 -17.12 1.97
CA ILE A 142 7.10 -16.38 1.89
C ILE A 142 7.02 -15.09 2.70
N ALA A 143 8.11 -14.73 3.38
CA ALA A 143 8.18 -13.52 4.19
C ALA A 143 8.54 -12.30 3.33
N ARG A 144 7.70 -11.27 3.29
CA ARG A 144 7.90 -10.04 2.48
C ARG A 144 7.48 -8.80 3.24
N LYS A 145 8.14 -7.67 2.96
CA LYS A 145 7.75 -6.34 3.45
C LYS A 145 6.92 -5.56 2.42
N VAL A 146 7.19 -5.81 1.14
CA VAL A 146 6.47 -5.23 0.01
C VAL A 146 6.11 -6.36 -0.95
N PHE A 147 4.87 -6.43 -1.38
CA PHE A 147 4.39 -7.55 -2.20
C PHE A 147 3.22 -7.16 -3.11
N ALA A 148 2.97 -8.00 -4.12
CA ALA A 148 1.79 -7.91 -4.97
C ALA A 148 0.62 -8.59 -4.27
N LEU A 149 -0.57 -8.00 -4.32
CA LEU A 149 -1.78 -8.70 -3.88
C LEU A 149 -2.01 -9.98 -4.70
N SER A 150 -2.64 -10.99 -4.11
CA SER A 150 -3.16 -12.14 -4.86
C SER A 150 -4.51 -11.82 -5.49
N GLU A 151 -4.97 -12.66 -6.41
CA GLU A 151 -6.33 -12.54 -6.96
C GLU A 151 -7.41 -12.60 -5.85
N ALA A 152 -7.21 -13.45 -4.82
CA ALA A 152 -8.14 -13.57 -3.69
C ALA A 152 -8.22 -12.27 -2.87
N GLU A 153 -7.08 -11.64 -2.61
CA GLU A 153 -7.00 -10.37 -1.88
C GLU A 153 -7.66 -9.22 -2.63
N THR A 154 -7.65 -9.23 -3.97
CA THR A 154 -8.28 -8.19 -4.81
C THR A 154 -9.83 -8.21 -4.79
N GLY A 155 -10.44 -9.21 -4.15
CA GLY A 155 -11.89 -9.37 -4.11
C GLY A 155 -12.54 -9.65 -5.46
N CYS A 156 -11.79 -10.15 -6.44
CA CYS A 156 -12.36 -10.63 -7.69
C CYS A 156 -13.10 -11.95 -7.46
N THR A 157 -14.32 -12.07 -7.97
CA THR A 157 -15.20 -13.24 -7.76
C THR A 157 -14.75 -14.50 -8.50
N ALA A 158 -13.84 -14.37 -9.47
CA ALA A 158 -13.29 -15.46 -10.27
C ALA A 158 -11.95 -16.00 -9.74
N ALA A 159 -11.65 -15.79 -8.45
CA ALA A 159 -10.42 -16.31 -7.83
C ALA A 159 -10.41 -17.84 -7.87
N ALA A 160 -9.41 -18.40 -8.54
CA ALA A 160 -9.17 -19.84 -8.65
C ALA A 160 -8.35 -20.37 -7.47
N TYR A 161 -7.54 -19.52 -6.84
CA TYR A 161 -6.63 -19.89 -5.75
C TYR A 161 -6.92 -19.11 -4.46
N ALA A 162 -6.80 -19.80 -3.33
CA ALA A 162 -7.03 -19.25 -1.99
C ALA A 162 -5.73 -18.65 -1.39
N GLU A 163 -5.04 -17.80 -2.16
CA GLU A 163 -3.77 -17.19 -1.74
C GLU A 163 -3.99 -15.98 -0.82
N GLY A 164 -4.42 -16.22 0.42
CA GLY A 164 -4.65 -15.17 1.42
C GLY A 164 -6.11 -14.74 1.54
N THR A 165 -6.35 -13.70 2.32
CA THR A 165 -7.70 -13.27 2.72
C THR A 165 -8.12 -12.03 1.95
N ARG A 166 -9.33 -12.06 1.39
CA ARG A 166 -9.95 -10.91 0.71
C ARG A 166 -9.84 -9.61 1.52
N CYS A 167 -9.40 -8.54 0.87
CA CYS A 167 -9.27 -7.22 1.49
C CYS A 167 -10.61 -6.48 1.46
N GLY A 168 -11.07 -6.01 2.63
CA GLY A 168 -12.41 -5.44 2.82
C GLY A 168 -12.72 -4.21 1.97
N TYR A 169 -11.71 -3.45 1.53
CA TYR A 169 -11.92 -2.34 0.59
C TYR A 169 -12.59 -2.79 -0.72
N PHE A 170 -12.27 -3.98 -1.20
CA PHE A 170 -12.86 -4.55 -2.43
C PHE A 170 -14.21 -5.26 -2.19
N ASP A 171 -14.73 -5.23 -0.96
CA ASP A 171 -16.06 -5.73 -0.63
C ASP A 171 -17.11 -4.68 -1.00
N SER A 172 -17.50 -4.68 -2.27
CA SER A 172 -18.72 -4.03 -2.74
C SER A 172 -19.43 -4.96 -3.72
N ALA A 173 -20.75 -5.03 -3.64
CA ALA A 173 -21.56 -5.76 -4.61
C ALA A 173 -21.58 -5.04 -5.97
N GLY A 174 -21.48 -5.80 -7.07
CA GLY A 174 -21.63 -5.32 -8.44
C GLY A 174 -20.44 -4.59 -9.05
N ASP A 175 -20.65 -3.97 -10.22
CA ASP A 175 -19.63 -3.29 -11.04
C ASP A 175 -18.90 -2.13 -10.31
N GLY A 176 -19.46 -1.64 -9.20
CA GLY A 176 -18.83 -0.66 -8.32
C GLY A 176 -17.55 -1.15 -7.61
N ALA A 177 -17.30 -2.47 -7.56
CA ALA A 177 -16.04 -3.01 -7.05
C ALA A 177 -14.87 -2.91 -8.06
N ASN A 178 -15.18 -2.83 -9.36
CA ASN A 178 -14.14 -2.78 -10.41
C ASN A 178 -13.38 -1.45 -10.34
N SER A 179 -14.09 -0.33 -10.20
CA SER A 179 -13.48 0.99 -10.10
C SER A 179 -12.53 1.13 -8.90
N LYS A 180 -12.78 0.40 -7.80
CA LYS A 180 -11.89 0.35 -6.64
C LYS A 180 -10.55 -0.32 -6.93
N ARG A 181 -10.50 -1.21 -7.93
CA ARG A 181 -9.26 -1.88 -8.38
C ARG A 181 -8.50 -1.08 -9.43
N ASN A 182 -9.09 -0.03 -9.98
CA ASN A 182 -8.38 0.85 -10.91
C ASN A 182 -7.15 1.47 -10.23
N SER A 183 -6.10 1.63 -11.04
CA SER A 183 -4.85 2.26 -10.66
C SER A 183 -4.47 3.21 -11.77
N PHE A 184 -4.29 4.48 -11.45
CA PHE A 184 -4.03 5.53 -12.42
C PHE A 184 -2.56 5.92 -12.38
N TYR A 185 -1.95 6.03 -13.55
CA TYR A 185 -0.54 6.34 -13.70
C TYR A 185 -0.38 7.42 -14.77
N ASP A 186 0.57 8.34 -14.57
CA ASP A 186 0.98 9.43 -15.47
C ASP A 186 -0.16 10.02 -16.34
N GLY A 187 -0.85 11.03 -15.81
CA GLY A 187 -1.86 11.78 -16.57
C GLY A 187 -3.28 11.20 -16.55
N GLY A 188 -3.60 10.34 -15.57
CA GLY A 188 -4.98 9.92 -15.28
C GLY A 188 -5.50 8.75 -16.12
N THR A 189 -4.64 8.03 -16.83
CA THR A 189 -5.03 6.82 -17.55
C THR A 189 -4.94 5.59 -16.64
N ALA A 190 -6.01 4.80 -16.57
CA ALA A 190 -6.01 3.55 -15.82
C ALA A 190 -5.09 2.51 -16.48
N LYS A 191 -4.29 1.79 -15.69
CA LYS A 191 -3.37 0.76 -16.17
C LYS A 191 -3.60 -0.57 -15.48
N SER A 192 -3.29 -1.63 -16.21
CA SER A 192 -3.27 -2.99 -15.70
C SER A 192 -2.11 -3.21 -14.74
N TRP A 193 -2.33 -3.96 -13.66
CA TRP A 193 -1.31 -4.28 -12.67
C TRP A 193 -1.32 -5.75 -12.30
N TRP A 194 -0.14 -6.27 -12.02
CA TRP A 194 0.06 -7.69 -11.73
C TRP A 194 -0.39 -8.05 -10.32
N THR A 195 -1.00 -9.23 -10.21
CA THR A 195 -1.13 -9.94 -8.93
C THR A 195 0.05 -10.90 -8.77
N ARG A 196 0.26 -11.46 -7.56
CA ARG A 196 1.23 -12.53 -7.36
C ARG A 196 0.76 -13.90 -7.87
N THR A 197 -0.53 -14.02 -8.19
CA THR A 197 -1.18 -15.30 -8.47
C THR A 197 -0.76 -15.89 -9.81
N TRP A 198 -0.27 -17.12 -9.73
CA TRP A 198 0.07 -17.97 -10.86
C TRP A 198 -1.21 -18.55 -11.47
N LEU A 199 -1.28 -18.72 -12.80
CA LEU A 199 -2.42 -19.36 -13.45
C LEU A 199 -2.06 -20.63 -14.20
N SER A 200 -1.01 -20.57 -15.03
CA SER A 200 -0.52 -21.70 -15.82
C SER A 200 0.98 -21.54 -16.09
N SER A 201 1.60 -22.54 -16.71
CA SER A 201 3.03 -22.51 -17.07
C SER A 201 3.41 -21.38 -18.03
N SER A 202 2.44 -20.67 -18.61
CA SER A 202 2.65 -19.53 -19.50
C SER A 202 1.93 -18.26 -19.07
N SER A 203 1.09 -18.30 -18.04
CA SER A 203 0.17 -17.20 -17.69
C SER A 203 0.12 -16.90 -16.20
N ALA A 204 -0.03 -15.61 -15.90
CA ALA A 204 -0.23 -15.08 -14.56
C ALA A 204 -1.49 -14.20 -14.51
N ARG A 205 -1.98 -13.93 -13.30
CA ARG A 205 -3.15 -13.09 -13.08
C ARG A 205 -2.78 -11.62 -12.97
N GLN A 206 -3.60 -10.78 -13.60
CA GLN A 206 -3.53 -9.34 -13.49
C GLN A 206 -4.91 -8.75 -13.26
N VAL A 207 -4.96 -7.54 -12.72
CA VAL A 207 -6.14 -6.69 -12.81
C VAL A 207 -5.95 -5.78 -14.02
N ASN A 208 -6.91 -5.75 -14.94
CA ASN A 208 -6.85 -4.90 -16.12
C ASN A 208 -7.19 -3.43 -15.81
N SER A 209 -7.01 -2.53 -16.78
CA SER A 209 -7.31 -1.09 -16.63
C SER A 209 -8.77 -0.76 -16.35
N SER A 210 -9.69 -1.71 -16.52
CA SER A 210 -11.11 -1.58 -16.17
C SER A 210 -11.45 -2.22 -14.83
N GLY A 211 -10.45 -2.72 -14.09
CA GLY A 211 -10.62 -3.30 -12.76
C GLY A 211 -11.08 -4.76 -12.77
N TYR A 212 -11.08 -5.45 -13.91
CA TYR A 212 -11.42 -6.88 -13.97
C TYR A 212 -10.18 -7.76 -13.81
N LEU A 213 -10.40 -8.96 -13.27
CA LEU A 213 -9.38 -10.01 -13.29
C LEU A 213 -9.19 -10.52 -14.71
N GLY A 214 -7.94 -10.57 -15.16
CA GLY A 214 -7.54 -11.12 -16.44
C GLY A 214 -6.33 -12.05 -16.28
N SER A 215 -6.00 -12.72 -17.38
CA SER A 215 -4.78 -13.51 -17.52
C SER A 215 -3.89 -12.88 -18.58
N GLN A 216 -2.58 -12.94 -18.37
CA GLN A 216 -1.62 -12.46 -19.35
C GLN A 216 -0.36 -13.31 -19.32
N SER A 217 0.36 -13.34 -20.45
CA SER A 217 1.64 -14.03 -20.54
C SER A 217 2.56 -13.59 -19.41
N GLN A 218 3.04 -14.55 -18.62
CA GLN A 218 3.85 -14.28 -17.44
C GLN A 218 5.21 -13.64 -17.74
N SER A 219 5.71 -13.80 -18.98
CA SER A 219 6.93 -13.17 -19.48
C SER A 219 6.68 -11.79 -20.09
N GLY A 220 5.41 -11.41 -20.31
CA GLY A 220 5.05 -10.12 -20.89
C GLY A 220 5.29 -8.98 -19.92
N SER A 221 6.04 -7.96 -20.34
CA SER A 221 6.21 -6.71 -19.59
C SER A 221 5.10 -5.71 -19.90
N THR A 222 3.84 -6.11 -19.68
CA THR A 222 2.66 -5.30 -20.05
C THR A 222 1.90 -4.70 -18.88
N SER A 223 2.12 -5.22 -17.67
CA SER A 223 1.44 -4.78 -16.46
C SER A 223 2.39 -4.23 -15.41
N MET A 224 1.81 -3.38 -14.57
CA MET A 224 2.52 -2.62 -13.54
C MET A 224 2.70 -3.41 -12.26
N HIS A 225 3.67 -2.98 -11.42
CA HIS A 225 3.66 -3.34 -10.01
C HIS A 225 2.75 -2.37 -9.25
N ARG A 226 1.92 -2.91 -8.34
CA ARG A 226 1.14 -2.11 -7.38
C ARG A 226 1.45 -2.63 -5.98
N ALA A 227 2.30 -1.88 -5.28
CA ALA A 227 2.88 -2.30 -4.01
C ALA A 227 1.82 -2.35 -2.90
N ALA A 228 1.71 -3.50 -2.24
CA ALA A 228 1.06 -3.63 -0.95
C ALA A 228 2.10 -3.70 0.17
N ILE A 229 1.78 -3.11 1.32
CA ILE A 229 2.59 -3.10 2.54
C ILE A 229 1.70 -3.30 3.76
N VAL A 230 2.30 -3.71 4.88
CA VAL A 230 1.57 -3.91 6.15
C VAL A 230 2.21 -3.09 7.25
N ILE A 231 1.37 -2.41 8.04
CA ILE A 231 1.78 -1.56 9.16
C ILE A 231 0.88 -1.88 10.37
N THR A 232 1.42 -1.77 11.59
CA THR A 232 0.65 -2.02 12.82
C THR A 232 -0.43 -0.95 13.04
N ASP A 233 -1.60 -1.37 13.51
CA ASP A 233 -2.75 -0.49 13.75
C ASP A 233 -2.45 0.63 14.75
N SER A 234 -1.51 0.38 15.66
CA SER A 234 -1.05 1.32 16.70
C SER A 234 -0.23 2.49 16.18
N GLN A 235 0.20 2.48 14.90
CA GLN A 235 0.99 3.59 14.37
C GLN A 235 0.19 4.88 14.41
N ARG A 236 0.84 5.93 14.89
CA ARG A 236 0.21 7.24 15.05
C ARG A 236 0.19 7.97 13.71
N ILE A 237 -0.94 8.58 13.41
CA ILE A 237 -1.17 9.41 12.23
C ILE A 237 -1.82 10.73 12.65
N SER A 238 -1.77 11.73 11.78
CA SER A 238 -2.41 13.02 12.00
C SER A 238 -3.90 12.86 12.38
N GLU A 239 -4.41 13.74 13.24
CA GLU A 239 -5.81 13.69 13.67
C GLU A 239 -6.79 13.99 12.51
N THR A 240 -6.40 14.85 11.59
CA THR A 240 -7.16 15.15 10.38
C THR A 240 -6.30 14.87 9.14
N PRO A 241 -6.92 14.51 8.01
CA PRO A 241 -6.21 14.46 6.76
C PRO A 241 -5.86 15.87 6.28
N ASP A 242 -4.93 15.97 5.33
CA ASP A 242 -4.65 17.21 4.62
C ASP A 242 -5.80 17.61 3.67
N GLY A 243 -5.61 18.72 2.93
CA GLY A 243 -6.59 19.19 1.94
C GLY A 243 -6.87 18.20 0.79
N SER A 244 -6.04 17.16 0.63
CA SER A 244 -6.22 16.09 -0.37
C SER A 244 -6.89 14.84 0.21
N GLY A 245 -7.28 14.88 1.49
CA GLY A 245 -7.89 13.75 2.17
C GLY A 245 -6.89 12.63 2.49
N VAL A 246 -5.61 12.96 2.75
CA VAL A 246 -4.55 11.99 3.08
C VAL A 246 -3.95 12.32 4.44
N TYR A 247 -3.77 11.30 5.27
CA TYR A 247 -3.15 11.39 6.60
C TYR A 247 -1.63 11.22 6.53
N SER A 248 -0.91 11.80 7.50
CA SER A 248 0.54 11.63 7.63
C SER A 248 0.89 10.86 8.88
N PHE A 249 1.91 9.99 8.81
CA PHE A 249 2.49 9.39 10.02
C PHE A 249 3.13 10.48 10.89
N VAL A 250 2.96 10.36 12.20
CA VAL A 250 3.58 11.24 13.20
C VAL A 250 4.53 10.42 14.06
N THR A 251 5.79 10.86 14.11
CA THR A 251 6.84 10.30 14.96
C THR A 251 6.88 10.98 16.31
#